data_AF-A0A420Z9A5-F1
#
_entry.id   AF-A0A420Z9A5-F1
#
_cell.length_a   1.000
_cell.length_b   1.000
_cell.length_c   1.000
_cell.angle_alpha   90.00
_cell.angle_beta   90.00
_cell.angle_gamma   90.00
#
_symmetry.space_group_name_H-M   'P 1'
#
loop_
_entity.id
_entity.type
_entity.pdbx_description
1 polymer ?
#
loop_
_entity_poly.entity_id
_entity_poly.type
_entity_poly.pdbx_seq_one_letter_code
_entity_poly.pdbx_strand_id
1 'polypeptide(L)'
;QADIIATPPVWVGCGQLNTALTGGETAVDLLMSAPDYEFIAAGTLYLADTYRTGQTIAAGVMPGDSVEHVAGTWTAIAPTNNTVYPYGLYLGNNTVLTYEDGVSHIEYLQIAAASPYAYNGNVATVQLQEAVGNAYSPANTYGAQCLNLAAIQPSFDNWLETSAAGTYDESGHPPVLTNKGTVEDVITIEMTSATNFNCTGLYEGSLGTGSISADFSPVNSETGAAYFTLAAAGWGGTWAAGDTIVFHTHPAKAPRWFKEVVPAGTPAENENVFVYDAFIG
;
A
#
# COMPACT_ATOMS: atom_id res chain seq x y z
N GLN A 1 21.69 -1.95 21.67
CA GLN A 1 20.58 -2.15 22.66
C GLN A 1 20.19 -0.88 23.43
N ALA A 2 21.05 -0.25 24.25
CA ALA A 2 20.70 1.02 24.93
C ALA A 2 20.59 2.21 23.96
N ASP A 3 21.28 2.13 22.81
CA ASP A 3 21.29 3.19 21.80
C ASP A 3 19.90 3.36 21.17
N ILE A 4 19.28 2.31 20.62
CA ILE A 4 17.93 2.37 20.01
C ILE A 4 16.81 2.82 20.97
N ILE A 5 16.92 2.49 22.26
CA ILE A 5 15.94 2.96 23.27
C ILE A 5 16.11 4.46 23.54
N ALA A 6 17.32 4.99 23.42
CA ALA A 6 17.66 6.37 23.74
C ALA A 6 17.80 7.29 22.51
N THR A 7 17.93 6.74 21.30
CA THR A 7 18.09 7.52 20.06
C THR A 7 16.72 7.80 19.44
N PRO A 8 16.50 9.04 18.94
CA PRO A 8 15.32 9.34 18.14
C PRO A 8 15.25 8.38 16.94
N PRO A 9 14.04 7.97 16.51
CA PRO A 9 13.90 7.16 15.32
C PRO A 9 14.49 7.89 14.11
N VAL A 10 15.30 7.17 13.33
CA VAL A 10 15.89 7.69 12.10
C VAL A 10 14.91 7.44 10.96
N TRP A 11 14.44 8.53 10.39
CA TRP A 11 13.38 8.58 9.40
C TRP A 11 13.99 8.91 8.05
N VAL A 12 14.02 7.94 7.12
CA VAL A 12 14.60 8.10 5.78
C VAL A 12 13.48 8.32 4.77
N GLY A 13 13.57 9.41 4.00
CA GLY A 13 12.49 9.83 3.09
C GLY A 13 11.29 10.49 3.76
N CYS A 14 11.41 10.76 5.06
CA CYS A 14 10.50 11.57 5.86
C CYS A 14 11.30 12.55 6.72
N GLY A 15 10.72 13.70 7.03
CA GLY A 15 11.37 14.75 7.80
C GLY A 15 10.47 15.26 8.92
N GLN A 16 11.09 15.65 10.03
CA GLN A 16 10.38 16.32 11.11
C GLN A 16 10.05 17.75 10.69
N LEU A 17 8.88 18.25 11.04
CA LEU A 17 8.54 19.65 10.82
C LEU A 17 9.56 20.56 11.56
N ASN A 18 10.21 21.46 10.82
CA ASN A 18 11.27 22.33 11.34
C ASN A 18 10.72 23.62 11.97
N THR A 19 9.60 24.13 11.44
CA THR A 19 8.96 25.37 11.89
C THR A 19 7.47 25.13 12.08
N ALA A 20 6.88 25.68 13.16
CA ALA A 20 5.46 25.50 13.43
C ALA A 20 4.61 26.05 12.28
N LEU A 21 3.51 25.35 11.99
CA LEU A 21 2.51 25.77 11.02
C LEU A 21 1.26 26.25 11.76
N THR A 22 0.61 27.28 11.23
CA THR A 22 -0.59 27.89 11.80
C THR A 22 -1.85 27.63 10.97
N GLY A 23 -1.69 27.03 9.79
CA GLY A 23 -2.71 26.91 8.76
C GLY A 23 -2.65 28.09 7.79
N GLY A 24 -2.79 27.80 6.50
CA GLY A 24 -2.68 28.77 5.40
C GLY A 24 -1.32 28.80 4.71
N GLU A 25 -0.29 28.16 5.26
CA GLU A 25 1.04 28.11 4.63
C GLU A 25 1.02 27.27 3.34
N THR A 26 1.71 27.73 2.30
CA THR A 26 1.87 27.02 1.02
C THR A 26 3.25 26.37 0.86
N ALA A 27 3.98 26.24 1.96
CA ALA A 27 5.26 25.57 2.02
C ALA A 27 5.47 24.96 3.40
N VAL A 28 6.20 23.84 3.46
CA VAL A 28 6.52 23.13 4.69
C VAL A 28 8.03 22.91 4.75
N ASP A 29 8.63 23.33 5.86
CA ASP A 29 10.05 23.07 6.14
C ASP A 29 10.19 21.73 6.88
N LEU A 30 10.80 20.76 6.22
CA LEU A 30 11.07 19.43 6.78
C LEU A 30 12.57 19.28 7.06
N LEU A 31 12.91 19.03 8.31
CA LEU A 31 14.25 18.65 8.73
C LEU A 31 14.49 17.18 8.34
N MET A 32 15.33 16.98 7.32
CA MET A 32 15.71 15.67 6.81
C MET A 32 17.00 15.18 7.48
N SER A 33 17.28 13.88 7.39
CA SER A 33 18.55 13.31 7.87
C SER A 33 19.75 13.76 7.01
N ALA A 34 19.53 13.98 5.71
CA ALA A 34 20.50 14.50 4.75
C ALA A 34 19.79 15.23 3.59
N PRO A 35 20.51 16.08 2.82
CA PRO A 35 19.96 16.80 1.68
C PRO A 35 20.03 15.98 0.38
N ASP A 36 19.62 14.73 0.44
CA ASP A 36 19.73 13.75 -0.65
C ASP A 36 18.38 13.16 -1.10
N TYR A 37 17.29 13.52 -0.42
CA TYR A 37 15.95 13.09 -0.81
C TYR A 37 15.35 14.03 -1.86
N GLU A 38 14.84 13.46 -2.95
CA GLU A 38 14.18 14.23 -4.00
C GLU A 38 12.66 14.12 -3.87
N PHE A 39 11.97 15.25 -3.72
CA PHE A 39 10.51 15.29 -3.77
C PHE A 39 10.03 15.37 -5.22
N ILE A 40 9.19 14.42 -5.63
CA ILE A 40 8.60 14.36 -6.97
C ILE A 40 7.57 15.48 -7.14
N ALA A 41 7.72 16.30 -8.18
CA ALA A 41 6.78 17.35 -8.54
C ALA A 41 5.37 16.80 -8.79
N ALA A 42 4.33 17.53 -8.37
CA ALA A 42 2.93 17.11 -8.45
C ALA A 42 2.59 15.81 -7.69
N GLY A 43 3.54 15.25 -6.92
CA GLY A 43 3.27 14.17 -5.98
C GLY A 43 2.47 14.62 -4.76
N THR A 44 2.15 13.69 -3.88
CA THR A 44 1.37 13.98 -2.66
C THR A 44 2.29 13.96 -1.45
N LEU A 45 2.29 15.01 -0.65
CA LEU A 45 2.90 15.07 0.67
C LEU A 45 1.88 14.62 1.71
N TYR A 46 2.24 13.63 2.51
CA TYR A 46 1.58 13.28 3.76
C TYR A 46 2.18 14.10 4.90
N LEU A 47 1.35 14.77 5.69
CA LEU A 47 1.74 15.54 6.87
C LEU A 47 0.87 15.11 8.05
N ALA A 48 1.48 14.74 9.17
CA ALA A 48 0.72 14.26 10.34
C ALA A 48 1.44 14.52 11.68
N ASP A 49 0.66 14.72 12.74
CA ASP A 49 1.13 14.88 14.13
C ASP A 49 0.78 13.67 15.03
N THR A 50 0.78 12.48 14.45
CA THR A 50 0.44 11.21 15.13
C THR A 50 1.57 10.66 16.01
N TYR A 51 2.66 11.41 16.20
CA TYR A 51 3.81 11.01 17.00
C TYR A 51 3.81 11.77 18.31
N ARG A 52 3.70 11.06 19.43
CA ARG A 52 3.83 11.67 20.75
C ARG A 52 5.23 11.47 21.28
N THR A 53 5.98 12.56 21.39
CA THR A 53 7.32 12.55 21.98
C THR A 53 7.26 12.79 23.50
N GLY A 54 8.35 12.49 24.22
CA GLY A 54 8.47 12.77 25.65
C GLY A 54 7.49 12.00 26.55
N GLN A 55 7.00 10.85 26.09
CA GLN A 55 6.04 10.02 26.81
C GLN A 55 6.69 9.25 27.97
N THR A 56 5.90 8.91 28.99
CA THR A 56 6.35 8.00 30.05
C THR A 56 6.12 6.57 29.63
N ILE A 57 7.19 5.78 29.55
CA ILE A 57 7.17 4.39 29.07
C ILE A 57 7.45 3.45 30.25
N ALA A 58 6.66 2.37 30.36
CA ALA A 58 6.87 1.37 31.41
C ALA A 58 8.21 0.64 31.23
N ALA A 59 8.78 0.16 32.33
CA ALA A 59 10.00 -0.63 32.29
C ALA A 59 9.79 -1.91 31.47
N GLY A 60 10.72 -2.20 30.56
CA GLY A 60 10.71 -3.41 29.74
C GLY A 60 9.97 -3.31 28.41
N VAL A 61 9.31 -2.18 28.11
CA VAL A 61 8.76 -1.90 26.78
C VAL A 61 9.90 -1.63 25.80
N MET A 62 9.86 -2.28 24.64
CA MET A 62 10.88 -2.22 23.60
C MET A 62 10.32 -1.61 22.31
N PRO A 63 11.14 -0.88 21.52
CA PRO A 63 10.69 -0.35 20.24
C PRO A 63 10.13 -1.47 19.35
N GLY A 64 8.96 -1.22 18.74
CA GLY A 64 8.19 -2.23 18.01
C GLY A 64 7.06 -2.86 18.83
N ASP A 65 7.02 -2.68 20.15
CA ASP A 65 5.91 -3.15 20.98
C ASP A 65 4.63 -2.37 20.70
N SER A 66 3.52 -3.09 20.53
CA SER A 66 2.19 -2.52 20.72
C SER A 66 2.04 -2.11 22.19
N VAL A 67 1.55 -0.89 22.42
CA VAL A 67 1.40 -0.32 23.76
C VAL A 67 -0.01 0.21 23.99
N GLU A 68 -0.43 0.21 25.24
CA GLU A 68 -1.65 0.87 25.72
C GLU A 68 -1.29 1.90 26.80
N HIS A 69 -1.91 3.08 26.74
CA HIS A 69 -1.73 4.14 27.70
C HIS A 69 -2.64 3.94 28.92
N VAL A 70 -2.05 3.58 30.05
CA VAL A 70 -2.76 3.32 31.31
C VAL A 70 -2.17 4.16 32.42
N ALA A 71 -3.00 4.96 33.09
CA ALA A 71 -2.62 5.78 34.23
C ALA A 71 -1.38 6.69 33.99
N GLY A 72 -1.26 7.26 32.78
CA GLY A 72 -0.16 8.17 32.43
C GLY A 72 1.13 7.48 31.97
N THR A 73 1.11 6.15 31.81
CA THR A 73 2.27 5.37 31.36
C THR A 73 1.86 4.46 30.20
N TRP A 74 2.72 4.34 29.18
CA TRP A 74 2.55 3.38 28.11
C TRP A 74 3.10 2.01 28.51
N THR A 75 2.26 0.99 28.48
CA THR A 75 2.59 -0.39 28.83
C THR A 75 2.46 -1.31 27.62
N ALA A 76 3.40 -2.24 27.45
CA ALA A 76 3.34 -3.23 26.38
C ALA A 76 2.07 -4.11 26.49
N ILE A 77 1.47 -4.41 25.35
CA ILE A 77 0.31 -5.29 25.19
C ILE A 77 0.58 -6.34 24.12
N ALA A 78 -0.36 -7.28 23.95
CA ALA A 78 -0.29 -8.22 22.84
C ALA A 78 -0.25 -7.47 21.49
N PRO A 79 0.55 -7.94 20.51
CA PRO A 79 0.66 -7.29 19.21
C PRO A 79 -0.71 -7.05 18.56
N THR A 80 -0.94 -5.82 18.11
CA THR A 80 -2.17 -5.39 17.45
C THR A 80 -1.87 -4.33 16.39
N ASN A 81 -2.78 -4.20 15.42
CA ASN A 81 -2.72 -3.15 14.40
C ASN A 81 -3.44 -1.86 14.82
N ASN A 82 -3.98 -1.81 16.04
CA ASN A 82 -4.69 -0.63 16.53
C ASN A 82 -3.72 0.40 17.09
N THR A 83 -3.63 1.55 16.43
CA THR A 83 -2.83 2.70 16.86
C THR A 83 -3.70 3.90 17.29
N VAL A 84 -5.00 3.69 17.46
CA VAL A 84 -5.92 4.72 17.96
C VAL A 84 -5.82 4.81 19.48
N TYR A 85 -5.60 6.01 20.01
CA TYR A 85 -5.51 6.29 21.44
C TYR A 85 -6.70 5.64 22.19
N PRO A 86 -6.46 4.89 23.29
CA PRO A 86 -5.23 4.83 24.09
C PRO A 86 -4.18 3.80 23.60
N TYR A 87 -4.31 3.23 22.40
CA TYR A 87 -3.35 2.30 21.83
C TYR A 87 -2.31 3.00 20.94
N GLY A 88 -1.16 2.35 20.75
CA GLY A 88 -0.08 2.87 19.92
C GLY A 88 1.02 1.86 19.66
N LEU A 89 2.03 2.31 18.91
CA LEU A 89 3.28 1.58 18.66
C LEU A 89 4.44 2.36 19.27
N TYR A 90 5.23 1.71 20.13
CA TYR A 90 6.41 2.37 20.70
C TYR A 90 7.56 2.39 19.70
N LEU A 91 8.16 3.56 19.46
CA LEU A 91 9.18 3.78 18.43
C LEU A 91 10.59 3.99 19.01
N GLY A 92 10.76 3.95 20.33
CA GLY A 92 12.00 4.34 21.01
C GLY A 92 12.01 5.82 21.43
N ASN A 93 13.00 6.19 22.25
CA ASN A 93 13.22 7.55 22.75
C ASN A 93 11.94 8.25 23.24
N ASN A 94 11.16 7.55 24.07
CA ASN A 94 9.91 8.05 24.63
C ASN A 94 8.91 8.55 23.56
N THR A 95 8.97 7.98 22.36
CA THR A 95 8.11 8.33 21.23
C THR A 95 7.11 7.21 20.94
N VAL A 96 5.83 7.54 20.85
CA VAL A 96 4.75 6.60 20.55
C VAL A 96 3.98 7.10 19.33
N LEU A 97 3.81 6.22 18.33
CA LEU A 97 2.86 6.44 17.25
C LEU A 97 1.45 6.16 17.76
N THR A 98 0.60 7.17 17.82
CA THR A 98 -0.79 7.05 18.25
C THR A 98 -1.65 8.17 17.67
N TYR A 99 -2.82 7.81 17.15
CA TYR A 99 -3.81 8.74 16.62
C TYR A 99 -4.90 9.02 17.66
N GLU A 100 -5.14 10.29 18.00
CA GLU A 100 -6.26 10.69 18.86
C GLU A 100 -7.28 11.50 18.06
N ASP A 101 -8.51 10.99 17.99
CA ASP A 101 -9.60 11.65 17.27
C ASP A 101 -9.88 13.04 17.83
N GLY A 102 -10.03 14.03 16.94
CA GLY A 102 -10.20 15.44 17.30
C GLY A 102 -8.97 16.14 17.87
N VAL A 103 -7.82 15.47 17.97
CA VAL A 103 -6.55 16.06 18.44
C VAL A 103 -5.44 15.90 17.42
N SER A 104 -5.29 14.71 16.85
CA SER A 104 -4.34 14.43 15.78
C SER A 104 -4.89 14.82 14.42
N HIS A 105 -4.03 15.41 13.60
CA HIS A 105 -4.31 15.86 12.25
C HIS A 105 -3.50 15.05 11.25
N ILE A 106 -4.12 14.78 10.12
CA ILE A 106 -3.52 14.14 8.96
C ILE A 106 -3.97 14.93 7.73
N GLU A 107 -3.03 15.33 6.90
CA GLU A 107 -3.30 15.99 5.63
C GLU A 107 -2.52 15.34 4.48
N TYR A 108 -3.18 15.30 3.32
CA TYR A 108 -2.60 14.91 2.05
C TYR A 108 -2.61 16.13 1.13
N LEU A 109 -1.43 16.68 0.88
CA LEU A 109 -1.24 17.95 0.21
C LEU A 109 -0.45 17.75 -1.09
N GLN A 110 -0.89 18.29 -2.22
CA GLN A 110 -0.18 18.20 -3.47
C GLN A 110 1.08 19.09 -3.44
N ILE A 111 2.22 18.50 -3.80
CA ILE A 111 3.48 19.20 -3.98
C ILE A 111 3.42 20.00 -5.28
N ALA A 112 3.94 21.23 -5.26
CA ALA A 112 3.94 22.12 -6.42
C ALA A 112 4.58 21.45 -7.66
N ALA A 113 3.98 21.68 -8.83
CA ALA A 113 4.48 21.12 -10.09
C ALA A 113 5.77 21.78 -10.59
N ALA A 114 6.08 23.00 -10.13
CA ALA A 114 7.29 23.74 -10.48
C ALA A 114 8.06 24.09 -9.21
N SER A 115 9.39 23.91 -9.24
CA SER A 115 10.27 24.13 -8.09
C SER A 115 9.73 23.48 -6.80
N PRO A 116 9.50 22.14 -6.82
CA PRO A 116 8.76 21.43 -5.77
C PRO A 116 9.42 21.51 -4.38
N TYR A 117 10.74 21.68 -4.32
CA TYR A 117 11.46 21.83 -3.07
C TYR A 117 12.79 22.55 -3.28
N ALA A 118 13.36 23.05 -2.18
CA ALA A 118 14.73 23.51 -2.10
C ALA A 118 15.36 23.13 -0.76
N TYR A 119 16.67 22.84 -0.76
CA TYR A 119 17.41 22.55 0.46
C TYR A 119 18.19 23.77 0.97
N ASN A 120 18.19 23.96 2.29
CA ASN A 120 19.14 24.80 3.00
C ASN A 120 19.75 23.99 4.16
N GLY A 121 20.98 23.51 3.96
CA GLY A 121 21.51 22.44 4.81
C GLY A 121 20.60 21.22 4.73
N ASN A 122 20.21 20.67 5.87
CA ASN A 122 19.33 19.50 5.94
C ASN A 122 17.83 19.84 5.91
N VAL A 123 17.46 21.12 5.86
CA VAL A 123 16.05 21.53 5.81
C VAL A 123 15.59 21.57 4.35
N ALA A 124 14.60 20.74 4.02
CA ALA A 124 13.88 20.77 2.75
C ALA A 124 12.65 21.67 2.89
N THR A 125 12.62 22.79 2.18
CA THR A 125 11.40 23.60 2.02
C THR A 125 10.60 23.03 0.86
N VAL A 126 9.57 22.25 1.14
CA VAL A 126 8.65 21.67 0.15
C VAL A 126 7.55 22.66 -0.18
N GLN A 127 7.38 22.99 -1.46
CA GLN A 127 6.34 23.89 -1.95
C GLN A 127 5.05 23.10 -2.19
N LEU A 128 3.91 23.66 -1.79
CA LEU A 128 2.60 23.03 -1.90
C LEU A 128 1.71 23.79 -2.90
N GLN A 129 0.81 23.07 -3.54
CA GLN A 129 -0.19 23.63 -4.45
C GLN A 129 -1.39 24.19 -3.69
N GLU A 130 -1.82 23.49 -2.63
CA GLU A 130 -2.80 23.96 -1.67
C GLU A 130 -2.14 24.40 -0.36
N ALA A 131 -2.85 25.25 0.38
CA ALA A 131 -2.43 25.66 1.71
C ALA A 131 -2.65 24.53 2.72
N VAL A 132 -1.75 24.40 3.69
CA VAL A 132 -1.94 23.55 4.87
C VAL A 132 -3.20 24.02 5.60
N GLY A 133 -4.10 23.10 5.93
CA GLY A 133 -5.37 23.41 6.59
C GLY A 133 -5.24 23.52 8.10
N ASN A 134 -4.44 22.67 8.74
CA ASN A 134 -4.32 22.61 10.19
C ASN A 134 -3.06 23.31 10.72
N ALA A 135 -3.09 23.64 12.01
CA ALA A 135 -1.90 24.06 12.73
C ALA A 135 -1.10 22.83 13.19
N TYR A 136 0.22 22.89 13.08
CA TYR A 136 1.11 21.79 13.45
C TYR A 136 2.25 22.26 14.36
N SER A 137 2.49 21.49 15.42
CA SER A 137 3.66 21.66 16.29
C SER A 137 4.87 20.90 15.73
N PRO A 138 6.08 21.51 15.69
CA PRO A 138 7.30 20.85 15.21
C PRO A 138 7.62 19.53 15.93
N ALA A 139 7.36 19.46 17.24
CA ALA A 139 7.82 18.35 18.08
C ALA A 139 7.21 16.99 17.69
N ASN A 140 5.99 16.99 17.16
CA ASN A 140 5.19 15.79 16.95
C ASN A 140 4.84 15.56 15.47
N THR A 141 5.22 16.50 14.60
CA THR A 141 4.78 16.53 13.20
C THR A 141 5.88 16.02 12.28
N TYR A 142 5.50 15.10 11.40
CA TYR A 142 6.38 14.57 10.37
C TYR A 142 5.70 14.64 9.00
N GLY A 143 6.51 14.94 7.99
CA GLY A 143 6.11 14.97 6.59
C GLY A 143 6.86 13.93 5.76
N ALA A 144 6.17 13.29 4.82
CA ALA A 144 6.74 12.32 3.89
C ALA A 144 6.03 12.41 2.55
N GLN A 145 6.74 12.22 1.43
CA GLN A 145 6.04 12.09 0.15
C GLN A 145 5.42 10.69 0.03
N CYS A 146 4.13 10.64 -0.31
CA CYS A 146 3.44 9.42 -0.68
C CYS A 146 4.02 8.87 -1.99
N LEU A 147 4.23 7.55 -2.02
CA LEU A 147 4.46 6.86 -3.27
C LEU A 147 3.13 6.72 -4.01
N ASN A 148 2.90 7.60 -4.99
CA ASN A 148 1.75 7.48 -5.87
C ASN A 148 1.99 6.36 -6.88
N LEU A 149 1.50 5.18 -6.53
CA LEU A 149 1.32 4.09 -7.47
C LEU A 149 0.09 4.47 -8.31
N ALA A 150 0.22 4.48 -9.65
CA ALA A 150 -0.94 4.67 -10.53
C ALA A 150 -2.05 3.68 -10.15
N ALA A 151 -3.31 3.97 -10.52
CA ALA A 151 -4.47 3.15 -10.16
C ALA A 151 -4.14 1.66 -10.27
N ILE A 152 -4.01 1.01 -9.11
CA ILE A 152 -3.66 -0.40 -9.05
C ILE A 152 -4.97 -1.17 -9.22
N GLN A 153 -5.27 -1.51 -10.45
CA GLN A 153 -6.48 -2.25 -10.82
C GLN A 153 -6.09 -3.51 -11.58
N PRO A 154 -6.86 -4.60 -11.46
CA PRO A 154 -6.61 -5.78 -12.25
C PRO A 154 -6.91 -5.46 -13.72
N SER A 155 -6.19 -6.12 -14.61
CA SER A 155 -6.41 -6.01 -16.05
C SER A 155 -6.33 -7.38 -16.70
N PHE A 156 -6.85 -7.48 -17.91
CA PHE A 156 -6.62 -8.63 -18.78
C PHE A 156 -6.10 -8.14 -20.12
N ASP A 157 -5.31 -8.97 -20.79
CA ASP A 157 -4.86 -8.72 -22.16
C ASP A 157 -4.74 -10.03 -22.94
N ASN A 158 -4.22 -9.92 -24.18
CA ASN A 158 -3.92 -11.05 -25.05
C ASN A 158 -5.10 -12.01 -25.26
N TRP A 159 -6.32 -11.45 -25.40
CA TRP A 159 -7.50 -12.21 -25.76
C TRP A 159 -7.29 -12.88 -27.13
N LEU A 160 -7.40 -14.20 -27.15
CA LEU A 160 -7.22 -15.02 -28.35
C LEU A 160 -8.27 -16.12 -28.39
N GLU A 161 -9.11 -16.07 -29.43
CA GLU A 161 -10.09 -17.10 -29.71
C GLU A 161 -9.60 -17.99 -30.85
N THR A 162 -9.64 -19.29 -30.65
CA THR A 162 -9.36 -20.30 -31.68
C THR A 162 -10.60 -21.17 -31.87
N SER A 163 -11.46 -20.77 -32.80
CA SER A 163 -12.64 -21.53 -33.24
C SER A 163 -12.94 -21.26 -34.70
N ALA A 164 -13.62 -22.20 -35.36
CA ALA A 164 -14.12 -22.00 -36.73
C ALA A 164 -15.36 -21.10 -36.78
N ALA A 165 -16.19 -21.08 -35.73
CA ALA A 165 -17.48 -20.39 -35.72
C ALA A 165 -17.97 -19.92 -34.34
N GLY A 166 -17.29 -20.29 -33.25
CA GLY A 166 -17.53 -19.80 -31.91
C GLY A 166 -16.94 -18.40 -31.74
N THR A 167 -17.64 -17.53 -31.03
CA THR A 167 -17.21 -16.17 -30.72
C THR A 167 -17.58 -15.82 -29.30
N TYR A 168 -16.77 -15.05 -28.60
CA TYR A 168 -17.16 -14.40 -27.36
C TYR A 168 -17.05 -12.87 -27.53
N ASP A 169 -18.05 -12.11 -27.11
CA ASP A 169 -18.03 -10.64 -27.16
C ASP A 169 -17.33 -10.07 -25.93
N GLU A 170 -16.00 -10.06 -25.96
CA GLU A 170 -15.15 -9.49 -24.91
C GLU A 170 -15.23 -7.97 -24.84
N SER A 171 -15.76 -7.31 -25.88
CA SER A 171 -15.95 -5.86 -25.90
C SER A 171 -17.19 -5.41 -25.14
N GLY A 172 -18.31 -6.12 -25.31
CA GLY A 172 -19.57 -5.88 -24.61
C GLY A 172 -19.67 -6.61 -23.26
N HIS A 173 -18.97 -7.73 -23.13
CA HIS A 173 -18.98 -8.60 -21.95
C HIS A 173 -17.56 -9.04 -21.53
N PRO A 174 -16.64 -8.09 -21.26
CA PRO A 174 -15.27 -8.42 -20.87
C PRO A 174 -15.24 -9.28 -19.60
N PRO A 175 -14.19 -10.09 -19.40
CA PRO A 175 -13.95 -10.74 -18.12
C PRO A 175 -13.97 -9.73 -16.98
N VAL A 176 -14.86 -9.93 -16.01
CA VAL A 176 -14.94 -9.07 -14.83
C VAL A 176 -13.92 -9.55 -13.80
N LEU A 177 -12.93 -8.72 -13.52
CA LEU A 177 -11.85 -9.01 -12.57
C LEU A 177 -12.13 -8.42 -11.19
N THR A 178 -11.45 -8.93 -10.16
CA THR A 178 -11.60 -8.42 -8.80
C THR A 178 -10.24 -8.19 -8.15
N ASN A 179 -10.05 -7.06 -7.46
CA ASN A 179 -8.80 -6.76 -6.75
C ASN A 179 -8.41 -7.86 -5.75
N LYS A 180 -9.43 -8.51 -5.16
CA LYS A 180 -9.26 -9.53 -4.13
C LYS A 180 -8.97 -10.92 -4.71
N GLY A 181 -9.54 -11.27 -5.86
CA GLY A 181 -9.49 -12.63 -6.40
C GLY A 181 -8.53 -12.84 -7.56
N THR A 182 -8.32 -11.81 -8.40
CA THR A 182 -7.50 -11.92 -9.61
C THR A 182 -6.03 -12.15 -9.27
N VAL A 183 -5.39 -13.03 -10.05
CA VAL A 183 -3.97 -13.39 -9.94
C VAL A 183 -3.27 -13.20 -11.28
N GLU A 184 -1.94 -13.26 -11.26
CA GLU A 184 -1.15 -13.29 -12.49
C GLU A 184 -1.24 -14.70 -13.08
N ASP A 185 -1.93 -14.86 -14.21
CA ASP A 185 -2.05 -16.16 -14.87
C ASP A 185 -2.39 -16.05 -16.36
N VAL A 186 -2.16 -17.14 -17.09
CA VAL A 186 -2.65 -17.37 -18.44
C VAL A 186 -3.83 -18.32 -18.35
N ILE A 187 -5.03 -17.79 -18.61
CA ILE A 187 -6.27 -18.54 -18.53
C ILE A 187 -6.56 -19.16 -19.89
N THR A 188 -6.86 -20.46 -19.90
CA THR A 188 -7.32 -21.21 -21.06
C THR A 188 -8.69 -21.81 -20.77
N ILE A 189 -9.65 -21.47 -21.63
CA ILE A 189 -10.94 -22.15 -21.70
C ILE A 189 -10.90 -23.08 -22.90
N GLU A 190 -11.11 -24.37 -22.65
CA GLU A 190 -11.15 -25.38 -23.70
C GLU A 190 -12.55 -25.99 -23.74
N MET A 191 -13.22 -25.85 -24.88
CA MET A 191 -14.54 -26.43 -25.11
C MET A 191 -14.42 -27.96 -25.12
N THR A 192 -15.21 -28.63 -24.28
CA THR A 192 -15.31 -30.10 -24.25
C THR A 192 -16.48 -30.62 -25.09
N SER A 193 -17.39 -29.72 -25.46
CA SER A 193 -18.55 -29.93 -26.33
C SER A 193 -19.00 -28.58 -26.88
N ALA A 194 -20.09 -28.53 -27.65
CA ALA A 194 -20.63 -27.27 -28.16
C ALA A 194 -21.11 -26.28 -27.06
N THR A 195 -21.31 -26.74 -25.82
CA THR A 195 -21.89 -25.91 -24.75
C THR A 195 -21.16 -25.97 -23.41
N ASN A 196 -20.19 -26.88 -23.24
CA ASN A 196 -19.46 -27.07 -21.99
C ASN A 196 -17.97 -26.92 -22.22
N PHE A 197 -17.25 -26.46 -21.20
CA PHE A 197 -15.81 -26.23 -21.24
C PHE A 197 -15.12 -26.55 -19.92
N ASN A 198 -13.81 -26.78 -20.02
CA ASN A 198 -12.89 -26.77 -18.89
C ASN A 198 -12.17 -25.42 -18.85
N CYS A 199 -11.87 -24.93 -17.65
CA CYS A 199 -11.03 -23.76 -17.45
C CYS A 199 -9.76 -24.17 -16.70
N THR A 200 -8.62 -23.76 -17.23
CA THR A 200 -7.30 -24.00 -16.61
C THR A 200 -6.46 -22.74 -16.65
N GLY A 201 -5.82 -22.42 -15.52
CA GLY A 201 -4.71 -21.48 -15.45
C GLY A 201 -3.37 -22.19 -15.66
N LEU A 202 -2.39 -21.47 -16.22
CA LEU A 202 -1.01 -21.94 -16.36
C LEU A 202 -0.37 -22.20 -14.98
N TYR A 203 -0.65 -21.33 -14.00
CA TYR A 203 -0.11 -21.44 -12.64
C TYR A 203 -1.10 -22.07 -11.66
N GLU A 204 -2.39 -21.70 -11.73
CA GLU A 204 -3.40 -22.19 -10.80
C GLU A 204 -3.86 -23.63 -11.12
N GLY A 205 -3.58 -24.14 -12.33
CA GLY A 205 -4.04 -25.44 -12.76
C GLY A 205 -5.54 -25.44 -13.08
N SER A 206 -6.30 -26.45 -12.66
CA SER A 206 -7.73 -26.51 -12.98
C SER A 206 -8.53 -25.50 -12.16
N LEU A 207 -9.23 -24.62 -12.86
CA LEU A 207 -10.16 -23.63 -12.28
C LEU A 207 -11.62 -24.11 -12.33
N GLY A 208 -11.84 -25.38 -12.72
CA GLY A 208 -13.16 -26.00 -12.79
C GLY A 208 -13.72 -26.07 -14.21
N THR A 209 -15.02 -26.32 -14.30
CA THR A 209 -15.76 -26.53 -15.55
C THR A 209 -16.94 -25.60 -15.62
N GLY A 210 -17.29 -25.15 -16.82
CA GLY A 210 -18.43 -24.24 -17.03
C GLY A 210 -19.21 -24.58 -18.29
N SER A 211 -20.23 -23.76 -18.54
CA SER A 211 -21.08 -23.84 -19.71
C SER A 211 -21.32 -22.45 -20.29
N ILE A 212 -21.48 -22.36 -21.60
CA ILE A 212 -21.83 -21.11 -22.28
C ILE A 212 -23.21 -20.54 -21.86
N SER A 213 -24.02 -21.35 -21.17
CA SER A 213 -25.39 -20.98 -20.78
C SER A 213 -25.49 -20.35 -19.37
N ALA A 214 -24.38 -20.22 -18.66
CA ALA A 214 -24.34 -19.65 -17.31
C ALA A 214 -23.07 -18.84 -17.09
N ASP A 215 -23.13 -17.86 -16.19
CA ASP A 215 -21.95 -17.11 -15.79
C ASP A 215 -20.94 -18.07 -15.14
N PHE A 216 -19.67 -17.89 -15.48
CA PHE A 216 -18.58 -18.70 -14.95
C PHE A 216 -17.65 -17.84 -14.09
N SER A 217 -17.67 -18.09 -12.78
CA SER A 217 -16.95 -17.33 -11.76
C SER A 217 -16.13 -18.28 -10.87
N PRO A 218 -14.98 -18.78 -11.33
CA PRO A 218 -14.15 -19.70 -10.54
C PRO A 218 -13.64 -19.00 -9.27
N VAL A 219 -13.82 -19.64 -8.11
CA VAL A 219 -13.49 -19.06 -6.81
C VAL A 219 -12.03 -19.30 -6.46
N ASN A 220 -11.34 -18.23 -6.08
CA ASN A 220 -10.03 -18.29 -5.45
C ASN A 220 -10.20 -18.70 -3.98
N SER A 221 -9.73 -19.90 -3.61
CA SER A 221 -9.87 -20.45 -2.25
C SER A 221 -9.10 -19.68 -1.20
N GLU A 222 -8.03 -18.98 -1.58
CA GLU A 222 -7.21 -18.19 -0.65
C GLU A 222 -7.94 -16.92 -0.19
N THR A 223 -8.78 -16.36 -1.06
CA THR A 223 -9.39 -15.04 -0.82
C THR A 223 -10.92 -15.07 -0.71
N GLY A 224 -11.56 -16.15 -1.16
CA GLY A 224 -13.00 -16.31 -1.22
C GLY A 224 -13.68 -15.43 -2.27
N ALA A 225 -12.92 -14.76 -3.15
CA ALA A 225 -13.42 -13.99 -4.28
C ALA A 225 -13.17 -14.74 -5.59
N ALA A 226 -13.85 -14.38 -6.68
CA ALA A 226 -13.63 -15.00 -7.98
C ALA A 226 -12.32 -14.53 -8.63
N TYR A 227 -11.59 -15.42 -9.30
CA TYR A 227 -10.42 -15.05 -10.12
C TYR A 227 -10.81 -14.06 -11.22
N PHE A 228 -11.92 -14.36 -11.90
CA PHE A 228 -12.60 -13.54 -12.89
C PHE A 228 -14.05 -14.01 -13.01
N THR A 229 -14.89 -13.30 -13.76
CA THR A 229 -16.24 -13.75 -14.14
C THR A 229 -16.45 -13.54 -15.63
N LEU A 230 -16.86 -14.61 -16.33
CA LEU A 230 -17.31 -14.56 -17.71
C LEU A 230 -18.83 -14.61 -17.74
N ALA A 231 -19.44 -13.68 -18.46
CA ALA A 231 -20.89 -13.60 -18.56
C ALA A 231 -21.41 -14.59 -19.60
N ALA A 232 -22.53 -15.26 -19.30
CA ALA A 232 -23.25 -16.10 -20.26
C ALA A 232 -23.62 -15.32 -21.53
N ALA A 233 -23.91 -14.02 -21.38
CA ALA A 233 -24.31 -13.13 -22.47
C ALA A 233 -23.19 -12.86 -23.49
N GLY A 234 -21.92 -13.08 -23.14
CA GLY A 234 -20.80 -12.90 -24.06
C GLY A 234 -20.70 -13.99 -25.11
N TRP A 235 -21.25 -15.18 -24.84
CA TRP A 235 -21.13 -16.32 -25.76
C TRP A 235 -22.01 -16.14 -26.99
N GLY A 236 -21.40 -16.31 -28.17
CA GLY A 236 -22.07 -16.30 -29.46
C GLY A 236 -21.56 -17.41 -30.39
N GLY A 237 -22.12 -17.45 -31.59
CA GLY A 237 -21.68 -18.36 -32.64
C GLY A 237 -21.99 -19.84 -32.35
N THR A 238 -21.16 -20.73 -32.89
CA THR A 238 -21.27 -22.20 -32.68
C THR A 238 -19.91 -22.78 -32.36
N TRP A 239 -19.78 -23.28 -31.13
CA TRP A 239 -18.55 -23.88 -30.60
C TRP A 239 -18.49 -25.39 -30.87
N ALA A 240 -17.27 -25.92 -30.92
CA ALA A 240 -16.98 -27.34 -31.02
C ALA A 240 -15.98 -27.78 -29.95
N ALA A 241 -15.93 -29.08 -29.65
CA ALA A 241 -14.92 -29.61 -28.76
C ALA A 241 -13.50 -29.36 -29.33
N GLY A 242 -12.60 -28.88 -28.48
CA GLY A 242 -11.23 -28.49 -28.85
C GLY A 242 -11.07 -27.02 -29.26
N ASP A 243 -12.16 -26.26 -29.41
CA ASP A 243 -12.08 -24.81 -29.54
C ASP A 243 -11.60 -24.17 -28.24
N THR A 244 -10.87 -23.06 -28.32
CA THR A 244 -10.27 -22.41 -27.15
C THR A 244 -10.46 -20.90 -27.10
N ILE A 245 -10.46 -20.38 -25.88
CA ILE A 245 -10.23 -18.97 -25.57
C ILE A 245 -9.04 -18.90 -24.63
N VAL A 246 -8.05 -18.06 -24.94
CA VAL A 246 -6.90 -17.79 -24.09
C VAL A 246 -6.83 -16.30 -23.79
N PHE A 247 -6.59 -15.93 -22.54
CA PHE A 247 -6.34 -14.54 -22.14
C PHE A 247 -5.46 -14.50 -20.89
N HIS A 248 -4.77 -13.39 -20.70
CA HIS A 248 -3.90 -13.21 -19.54
C HIS A 248 -4.61 -12.34 -18.52
N THR A 249 -4.44 -12.65 -17.24
CA THR A 249 -4.92 -11.82 -16.14
C THR A 249 -3.76 -11.25 -15.35
N HIS A 250 -3.89 -9.98 -14.98
CA HIS A 250 -2.95 -9.25 -14.15
C HIS A 250 -3.66 -8.78 -12.88
N PRO A 251 -3.10 -9.03 -11.69
CA PRO A 251 -3.72 -8.64 -10.44
C PRO A 251 -3.50 -7.16 -10.15
N ALA A 252 -4.31 -6.61 -9.24
CA ALA A 252 -4.04 -5.31 -8.64
C ALA A 252 -2.83 -5.39 -7.68
N LYS A 253 -1.61 -5.51 -8.22
CA LYS A 253 -0.37 -5.57 -7.43
C LYS A 253 0.67 -4.59 -7.98
N ALA A 254 1.41 -3.96 -7.07
CA ALA A 254 2.57 -3.15 -7.39
C ALA A 254 3.81 -3.71 -6.69
N PRO A 255 4.88 -4.08 -7.42
CA PRO A 255 6.08 -4.61 -6.79
C PRO A 255 6.82 -3.52 -6.01
N ARG A 256 7.22 -3.86 -4.77
CA ARG A 256 8.04 -3.01 -3.90
C ARG A 256 9.25 -3.83 -3.46
N TRP A 257 10.44 -3.22 -3.47
CA TRP A 257 11.67 -3.87 -3.03
C TRP A 257 12.28 -3.07 -1.89
N PHE A 258 12.65 -3.77 -0.81
CA PHE A 258 13.43 -3.22 0.29
C PHE A 258 14.82 -3.81 0.23
N LYS A 259 15.84 -2.97 0.38
CA LYS A 259 17.24 -3.40 0.44
C LYS A 259 17.85 -2.86 1.71
N GLU A 260 18.25 -3.78 2.58
CA GLU A 260 19.10 -3.47 3.71
C GLU A 260 20.57 -3.68 3.31
N VAL A 261 21.46 -2.78 3.74
CA VAL A 261 22.89 -2.87 3.49
C VAL A 261 23.64 -2.82 4.81
N VAL A 262 24.29 -3.93 5.17
CA VAL A 262 25.18 -4.02 6.34
C VAL A 262 26.64 -3.95 5.86
N PRO A 263 27.38 -2.87 6.17
CA PRO A 263 28.78 -2.75 5.79
C PRO A 263 29.69 -3.82 6.42
N ALA A 264 30.84 -4.06 5.80
CA ALA A 264 31.83 -4.98 6.36
C ALA A 264 32.39 -4.45 7.68
N GLY A 265 32.40 -5.28 8.71
CA GLY A 265 32.88 -4.93 10.06
C GLY A 265 31.82 -4.41 11.02
N THR A 266 30.56 -4.33 10.60
CA THR A 266 29.45 -3.97 11.50
C THR A 266 29.21 -5.09 12.53
N PRO A 267 29.25 -4.80 13.84
CA PRO A 267 28.90 -5.76 14.90
C PRO A 267 27.46 -6.27 14.76
N ALA A 268 27.18 -7.48 15.23
CA ALA A 268 25.82 -8.00 15.27
C ALA A 268 24.97 -7.22 16.29
N GLU A 269 23.81 -6.74 15.87
CA GLU A 269 22.75 -6.28 16.77
C GLU A 269 21.75 -7.42 16.96
N ASN A 270 21.32 -7.67 18.20
CA ASN A 270 20.42 -8.79 18.51
C ASN A 270 19.02 -8.63 17.88
N GLU A 271 18.65 -7.42 17.45
CA GLU A 271 17.34 -7.07 16.92
C GLU A 271 17.51 -6.03 15.80
N ASN A 272 17.32 -6.47 14.57
CA ASN A 272 17.31 -5.62 13.38
C ASN A 272 15.87 -5.60 12.85
N VAL A 273 15.19 -4.47 13.02
CA VAL A 273 13.75 -4.36 12.79
C VAL A 273 13.48 -3.29 11.74
N PHE A 274 12.72 -3.66 10.71
CA PHE A 274 12.14 -2.76 9.73
C PHE A 274 10.62 -2.84 9.85
N VAL A 275 9.97 -1.70 10.09
CA VAL A 275 8.51 -1.59 10.13
C VAL A 275 8.04 -0.90 8.85
N TYR A 276 7.14 -1.54 8.11
CA TYR A 276 6.52 -0.99 6.92
C TYR A 276 5.01 -0.94 7.10
N ASP A 277 4.49 0.28 7.13
CA ASP A 277 3.05 0.53 7.11
C ASP A 277 2.64 0.98 5.72
N ALA A 278 1.66 0.28 5.13
CA ALA A 278 1.08 0.59 3.85
C ALA A 278 -0.41 0.85 3.99
N PHE A 279 -0.87 1.97 3.44
CA PHE A 279 -2.28 2.26 3.29
C PHE A 279 -2.69 1.92 1.86
N ILE A 280 -3.56 0.92 1.71
CA ILE A 280 -4.18 0.55 0.44
C ILE A 280 -5.65 0.97 0.55
N GLY A 281 -6.03 1.99 -0.20
CA GLY A 281 -7.40 2.49 -0.31
C GLY A 281 -8.21 1.77 -1.37
#